data_AF-G8GQI2-F1
#
_entry.id   AF-G8GQI2-F1
#
_cell.length_a   1.000
_cell.length_b   1.000
_cell.length_c   1.000
_cell.angle_alpha   90.00
_cell.angle_beta   90.00
_cell.angle_gamma   90.00
#
_symmetry.space_group_name_H-M   'P 1'
#
loop_
_entity.id
_entity.type
_entity.pdbx_description
1 polymer ?
#
loop_
_entity_poly.entity_id
_entity_poly.type
_entity_poly.pdbx_seq_one_letter_code
_entity_poly.pdbx_strand_id
1 'polypeptide(L)'
;ASIVASHFAPEFVVNIKETGQILLVNYQDVKNLKVTSIAAERFLHDGGFDKSGRYFLVAANARHKVAIVDTKEGKLVGVIDSGGQTPHPGRGSNIMHPKFGPVWVTSHLGDETVSLIGTDPIRNAQFAWKVVQKLKGQGGGSLFVKSHPQSKNLYVDSPLNPEAEISSSVAVFSIADLTQDKPKYKALPIGQWAGISEGQRRVVQGEFNKSGDEIWFSVW
;
A
#
# COMPACT_ATOMS: atom_id res chain seq x y z
N ALA A 1 6.72 11.41 4.17
CA ALA A 1 6.58 10.72 5.45
C ALA A 1 5.12 10.82 5.88
N SER A 2 4.50 9.73 6.36
CA SER A 2 3.09 9.72 6.74
C SER A 2 2.84 10.08 8.21
N ILE A 3 1.66 10.63 8.46
CA ILE A 3 1.03 10.82 9.77
C ILE A 3 -0.40 10.28 9.70
N VAL A 4 -0.79 9.40 10.62
CA VAL A 4 -2.13 8.81 10.69
C VAL A 4 -2.60 8.72 12.15
N ALA A 5 -3.91 8.68 12.40
CA ALA A 5 -4.45 8.47 13.74
C ALA A 5 -4.62 6.98 14.03
N SER A 6 -4.22 6.54 15.23
CA SER A 6 -4.49 5.18 15.72
C SER A 6 -5.98 4.99 15.98
N HIS A 7 -6.47 3.76 15.73
CA HIS A 7 -7.85 3.36 16.05
C HIS A 7 -7.96 2.64 17.40
N PHE A 8 -6.83 2.41 18.08
CA PHE A 8 -6.73 1.64 19.33
C PHE A 8 -6.32 2.49 20.54
N ALA A 9 -5.73 3.65 20.28
CA ALA A 9 -5.34 4.61 21.30
C ALA A 9 -5.49 6.04 20.74
N PRO A 10 -5.68 7.06 21.59
CA PRO A 10 -5.69 8.46 21.21
C PRO A 10 -4.27 8.96 20.86
N GLU A 11 -3.72 8.39 19.79
CA GLU A 11 -2.34 8.59 19.36
C GLU A 11 -2.27 8.91 17.86
N PHE A 12 -1.35 9.80 17.48
CA PHE A 12 -0.86 9.87 16.10
C PHE A 12 0.31 8.91 15.90
N VAL A 13 0.34 8.22 14.77
CA VAL A 13 1.48 7.45 14.28
C VAL A 13 2.25 8.32 13.29
N VAL A 14 3.50 8.66 13.61
CA VAL A 14 4.32 9.61 12.84
C VAL A 14 5.62 8.96 12.38
N ASN A 15 5.89 8.99 11.08
CA ASN A 15 7.13 8.47 10.52
C ASN A 15 8.24 9.53 10.49
N ILE A 16 9.41 9.20 11.03
CA ILE A 16 10.64 10.00 10.94
C ILE A 16 11.61 9.31 10.00
N LYS A 17 11.80 9.89 8.82
CA LYS A 17 12.43 9.23 7.66
C LYS A 17 13.89 8.85 7.90
N GLU A 18 14.77 9.81 8.17
CA GLU A 18 16.22 9.60 8.15
C GLU A 18 16.70 8.74 9.31
N THR A 19 16.07 8.90 10.49
CA THR A 19 16.37 8.15 11.71
C THR A 19 15.68 6.78 11.75
N GLY A 20 14.66 6.55 10.92
CA GLY A 20 13.93 5.29 10.88
C GLY A 20 13.10 5.03 12.13
N GLN A 21 12.54 6.09 12.72
CA GLN A 21 11.70 6.00 13.92
C GLN A 21 10.22 6.18 13.57
N ILE A 22 9.37 5.42 14.25
CA ILE A 22 7.92 5.59 14.24
C ILE A 22 7.53 6.07 15.63
N LEU A 23 6.91 7.25 15.71
CA LEU A 23 6.46 7.84 16.97
C LEU A 23 4.98 7.57 17.15
N LEU A 24 4.59 7.07 18.32
CA LEU A 24 3.20 7.06 18.78
C LEU A 24 3.02 8.23 19.75
N VAL A 25 2.34 9.27 19.29
CA VAL A 25 2.22 10.57 19.97
C VAL A 25 0.84 10.66 20.59
N ASN A 26 0.74 10.47 21.90
CA ASN A 26 -0.53 10.51 22.63
C ASN A 26 -1.02 11.96 22.77
N TYR A 27 -2.24 12.21 22.30
CA TYR A 27 -2.86 13.54 22.28
C TYR A 27 -3.92 13.74 23.36
N GLN A 28 -4.05 12.86 24.36
CA GLN A 28 -4.99 13.06 25.47
C GLN A 28 -4.62 14.26 26.34
N ASP A 29 -3.31 14.49 26.50
CA ASP A 29 -2.77 15.63 27.22
C ASP A 29 -1.64 16.25 26.40
N VAL A 30 -1.99 17.27 25.61
CA VAL A 30 -1.04 18.00 24.76
C VAL A 30 -0.08 18.89 25.55
N LYS A 31 -0.31 19.11 26.86
CA LYS A 31 0.61 19.86 27.73
C LYS A 31 1.68 18.93 28.33
N ASN A 32 1.32 17.68 28.60
CA ASN A 32 2.20 16.64 29.15
C ASN A 32 2.34 15.46 28.20
N LEU A 33 2.82 15.75 26.98
CA LEU A 33 2.89 14.81 25.86
C LEU A 33 3.63 13.51 26.21
N LYS A 34 2.95 12.37 26.00
CA LYS A 34 3.57 11.05 26.05
C LYS A 34 3.87 10.60 24.63
N VAL A 35 5.11 10.18 24.39
CA VAL A 35 5.56 9.69 23.07
C VAL A 35 6.29 8.37 23.24
N THR A 36 5.83 7.36 22.52
CA THR A 36 6.57 6.10 22.34
C THR A 36 7.37 6.20 21.06
N SER A 37 8.70 6.11 21.15
CA SER A 37 9.58 6.07 19.96
C SER A 37 9.95 4.62 19.65
N ILE A 38 9.56 4.15 18.47
CA ILE A 38 9.78 2.79 18.01
C ILE A 38 10.87 2.83 16.94
N ALA A 39 12.00 2.17 17.19
CA ALA A 39 13.00 1.94 16.16
C ALA A 39 12.47 0.94 15.13
N ALA A 40 12.49 1.30 13.85
CA ALA A 40 12.01 0.47 12.75
C ALA A 40 13.13 0.28 11.71
N GLU A 41 13.10 1.05 10.63
CA GLU A 41 14.09 0.99 9.54
C GLU A 41 14.23 2.38 8.93
N ARG A 42 15.44 2.74 8.46
CA ARG A 42 15.69 4.03 7.84
C ARG A 42 14.92 4.20 6.53
N PHE A 43 14.67 5.46 6.19
CA PHE A 43 13.96 5.88 4.98
C PHE A 43 12.46 5.56 4.97
N LEU A 44 11.82 5.57 6.15
CA LEU A 44 10.36 5.50 6.25
C LEU A 44 9.72 6.56 5.35
N HIS A 45 8.63 6.18 4.70
CA HIS A 45 7.92 7.03 3.77
C HIS A 45 6.42 7.01 4.06
N ASP A 46 5.66 6.25 3.30
CA ASP A 46 4.21 6.12 3.34
C ASP A 46 3.81 4.71 3.77
N GLY A 47 2.54 4.58 4.17
CA GLY A 47 2.02 3.38 4.79
C GLY A 47 0.56 3.55 5.21
N GLY A 48 -0.06 2.46 5.64
CA GLY A 48 -1.43 2.46 6.11
C GLY A 48 -1.73 1.27 7.00
N PHE A 49 -2.92 1.29 7.57
CA PHE A 49 -3.37 0.21 8.44
C PHE A 49 -3.78 -1.02 7.65
N ASP A 50 -3.59 -2.18 8.26
CA ASP A 50 -4.25 -3.41 7.85
C ASP A 50 -5.78 -3.27 7.96
N LYS A 51 -6.52 -4.25 7.42
CA LYS A 51 -7.99 -4.25 7.44
C LYS A 51 -8.60 -4.06 8.84
N SER A 52 -7.94 -4.56 9.89
CA SER A 52 -8.45 -4.43 11.27
C SER A 52 -8.23 -3.04 11.88
N GLY A 53 -7.41 -2.19 11.26
CA GLY A 53 -7.03 -0.89 11.81
C GLY A 53 -5.95 -0.97 12.91
N ARG A 54 -5.39 -2.15 13.20
CA ARG A 54 -4.49 -2.38 14.34
C ARG A 54 -3.03 -2.24 13.95
N TYR A 55 -2.64 -2.85 12.85
CA TYR A 55 -1.26 -2.95 12.44
C TYR A 55 -0.98 -1.89 11.39
N PHE A 56 -0.01 -1.03 11.65
CA PHE A 56 0.45 -0.02 10.70
C PHE A 56 1.61 -0.60 9.88
N LEU A 57 1.39 -0.76 8.58
CA LEU A 57 2.41 -1.22 7.62
C LEU A 57 2.96 0.00 6.89
N VAL A 58 4.28 0.17 6.91
CA VAL A 58 4.97 1.34 6.35
C VAL A 58 6.18 0.94 5.53
N ALA A 59 6.33 1.55 4.35
CA ALA A 59 7.48 1.36 3.49
C ALA A 59 8.72 2.09 4.02
N ALA A 60 9.80 1.34 4.21
CA ALA A 60 11.16 1.86 4.26
C ALA A 60 11.75 1.78 2.85
N ASN A 61 11.30 2.70 1.99
CA ASN A 61 11.33 2.51 0.54
C ASN A 61 12.75 2.30 -0.04
N ALA A 62 13.71 3.15 0.33
CA ALA A 62 15.10 3.05 -0.12
C ALA A 62 15.84 1.81 0.43
N ARG A 63 15.23 1.07 1.36
CA ARG A 63 15.73 -0.22 1.87
C ARG A 63 14.96 -1.42 1.32
N HIS A 64 13.97 -1.19 0.47
CA HIS A 64 13.14 -2.25 -0.11
C HIS A 64 12.39 -3.09 0.94
N LYS A 65 12.06 -2.46 2.08
CA LYS A 65 11.47 -3.12 3.24
C LYS A 65 10.11 -2.52 3.63
N VAL A 66 9.34 -3.29 4.39
CA VAL A 66 8.11 -2.87 5.05
C VAL A 66 8.26 -3.13 6.55
N ALA A 67 8.12 -2.08 7.36
CA ALA A 67 8.04 -2.20 8.81
C ALA A 67 6.56 -2.32 9.24
N ILE A 68 6.33 -3.07 10.30
CA ILE A 68 4.99 -3.43 10.78
C ILE A 68 4.93 -3.09 12.27
N VAL A 69 4.01 -2.21 12.66
CA VAL A 69 3.83 -1.77 14.06
C VAL A 69 2.46 -2.19 14.56
N ASP A 70 2.43 -2.81 15.74
CA ASP A 70 1.19 -3.05 16.47
C ASP A 70 0.84 -1.79 17.26
N THR A 71 -0.16 -1.04 16.80
CA THR A 71 -0.56 0.22 17.45
C THR A 71 -1.38 0.01 18.71
N LYS A 72 -1.85 -1.22 18.98
CA LYS A 72 -2.49 -1.55 20.25
C LYS A 72 -1.45 -1.77 21.35
N GLU A 73 -0.38 -2.49 21.02
CA GLU A 73 0.68 -2.83 21.99
C GLU A 73 1.82 -1.81 22.02
N GLY A 74 1.85 -0.89 21.05
CA GLY A 74 2.86 0.16 20.93
C GLY A 74 4.25 -0.35 20.57
N LYS A 75 4.34 -1.42 19.74
CA LYS A 75 5.60 -2.14 19.48
C LYS A 75 5.80 -2.48 18.01
N LEU A 76 7.07 -2.57 17.60
CA LEU A 76 7.45 -3.15 16.31
C LEU A 76 7.13 -4.65 16.32
N VAL A 77 6.38 -5.11 15.32
CA VAL A 77 6.15 -6.54 15.06
C VAL A 77 7.33 -7.12 14.28
N GLY A 78 7.81 -6.38 13.28
CA GLY A 78 8.98 -6.76 12.49
C GLY A 78 9.22 -5.85 11.30
N VAL A 79 10.33 -6.09 10.60
CA VAL A 79 10.68 -5.47 9.32
C VAL A 79 10.96 -6.58 8.33
N ILE A 80 10.27 -6.57 7.20
CA ILE A 80 10.36 -7.62 6.18
C ILE A 80 10.77 -7.03 4.83
N ASP A 81 11.43 -7.85 4.01
CA ASP A 81 11.67 -7.47 2.62
C ASP A 81 10.34 -7.40 1.86
N SER A 82 10.15 -6.30 1.13
CA SER A 82 8.94 -6.05 0.35
C SER A 82 8.81 -6.98 -0.85
N GLY A 83 9.93 -7.55 -1.31
CA GLY A 83 9.97 -8.50 -2.41
C GLY A 83 10.11 -7.87 -3.80
N GLY A 84 10.09 -6.54 -3.90
CA GLY A 84 10.47 -5.76 -5.08
C GLY A 84 11.35 -4.56 -4.68
N GLN A 85 11.60 -3.66 -5.62
CA GLN A 85 12.47 -2.50 -5.43
C GLN A 85 11.67 -1.22 -5.16
N THR A 86 11.96 -0.58 -4.04
CA THR A 86 11.40 0.72 -3.64
C THR A 86 9.88 0.67 -3.52
N PRO A 87 9.34 -0.05 -2.51
CA PRO A 87 7.90 -0.12 -2.29
C PRO A 87 7.32 1.29 -2.08
N HIS A 88 6.22 1.58 -2.76
CA HIS A 88 5.52 2.86 -2.69
C HIS A 88 4.00 2.61 -2.61
N PRO A 89 3.46 2.33 -1.41
CA PRO A 89 2.07 1.91 -1.26
C PRO A 89 1.03 3.02 -1.33
N GLY A 90 1.39 4.28 -1.07
CA GLY A 90 0.46 5.25 -0.51
C GLY A 90 -0.02 4.78 0.87
N ARG A 91 -1.33 4.57 1.03
CA ARG A 91 -1.90 3.86 2.20
C ARG A 91 -1.86 2.33 2.06
N GLY A 92 -1.48 1.85 0.88
CA GLY A 92 -1.66 0.47 0.44
C GLY A 92 -3.12 0.14 0.18
N SER A 93 -3.39 -1.14 -0.06
CA SER A 93 -4.73 -1.65 -0.29
C SER A 93 -4.97 -2.93 0.51
N ASN A 94 -6.05 -2.98 1.26
CA ASN A 94 -6.46 -4.18 1.98
C ASN A 94 -7.43 -4.99 1.12
N ILE A 95 -7.17 -6.28 0.91
CA ILE A 95 -8.08 -7.20 0.21
C ILE A 95 -8.23 -8.52 0.97
N MET A 96 -9.32 -9.23 0.71
CA MET A 96 -9.49 -10.61 1.15
C MET A 96 -8.99 -11.55 0.05
N HIS A 97 -7.77 -12.06 0.19
CA HIS A 97 -7.21 -13.02 -0.75
C HIS A 97 -7.89 -14.38 -0.61
N PRO A 98 -8.36 -15.04 -1.69
CA PRO A 98 -9.13 -16.29 -1.58
C PRO A 98 -8.38 -17.45 -0.92
N LYS A 99 -7.04 -17.46 -1.02
CA LYS A 99 -6.17 -18.51 -0.43
C LYS A 99 -5.47 -18.09 0.88
N PHE A 100 -5.15 -16.81 1.05
CA PHE A 100 -4.24 -16.36 2.12
C PHE A 100 -4.96 -15.56 3.20
N GLY A 101 -6.27 -15.33 3.05
CA GLY A 101 -7.04 -14.50 3.99
C GLY A 101 -6.76 -13.01 3.81
N PRO A 102 -6.85 -12.21 4.88
CA PRO A 102 -6.57 -10.77 4.83
C PRO A 102 -5.12 -10.50 4.43
N VAL A 103 -4.95 -9.68 3.38
CA VAL A 103 -3.63 -9.20 2.94
C VAL A 103 -3.65 -7.69 2.71
N TRP A 104 -2.51 -7.06 2.94
CA TRP A 104 -2.22 -5.67 2.58
C TRP A 104 -1.27 -5.64 1.39
N VAL A 105 -1.54 -4.75 0.44
CA VAL A 105 -0.88 -4.72 -0.87
C VAL A 105 -0.06 -3.45 -1.03
N THR A 106 1.12 -3.59 -1.63
CA THR A 106 1.96 -2.48 -2.13
C THR A 106 2.43 -2.77 -3.55
N SER A 107 2.52 -1.73 -4.37
CA SER A 107 3.30 -1.73 -5.61
C SER A 107 4.69 -1.14 -5.36
N HIS A 108 5.51 -1.09 -6.42
CA HIS A 108 6.91 -0.72 -6.36
C HIS A 108 7.22 0.36 -7.41
N LEU A 109 8.08 1.29 -7.02
CA LEU A 109 8.58 2.33 -7.92
C LEU A 109 9.70 1.78 -8.82
N GLY A 110 10.57 0.93 -8.26
CA GLY A 110 11.80 0.47 -8.92
C GLY A 110 11.59 -0.72 -9.87
N ASP A 111 10.48 -1.44 -9.75
CA ASP A 111 10.15 -2.56 -10.63
C ASP A 111 8.62 -2.80 -10.70
N GLU A 112 8.24 -3.77 -11.51
CA GLU A 112 6.86 -4.18 -11.81
C GLU A 112 6.18 -5.03 -10.72
N THR A 113 6.84 -5.28 -9.59
CA THR A 113 6.31 -6.16 -8.56
C THR A 113 5.12 -5.53 -7.85
N VAL A 114 4.10 -6.33 -7.55
CA VAL A 114 3.03 -5.99 -6.60
C VAL A 114 3.01 -7.06 -5.52
N SER A 115 3.31 -6.67 -4.28
CA SER A 115 3.47 -7.61 -3.16
C SER A 115 2.23 -7.63 -2.28
N LEU A 116 1.78 -8.84 -1.93
CA LEU A 116 0.68 -9.09 -1.00
C LEU A 116 1.28 -9.63 0.31
N ILE A 117 1.03 -8.93 1.41
CA ILE A 117 1.55 -9.26 2.74
C ILE A 117 0.40 -9.74 3.62
N GLY A 118 0.52 -10.92 4.23
CA GLY A 118 -0.50 -11.43 5.16
C GLY A 118 -0.57 -10.62 6.44
N THR A 119 -1.78 -10.29 6.91
CA THR A 119 -1.97 -9.37 8.06
C THR A 119 -2.82 -9.94 9.20
N ASP A 120 -3.08 -11.24 9.21
CA ASP A 120 -3.91 -11.89 10.22
C ASP A 120 -3.11 -12.91 11.06
N PRO A 121 -2.44 -12.46 12.14
CA PRO A 121 -1.64 -13.32 12.99
C PRO A 121 -2.46 -14.28 13.86
N ILE A 122 -3.79 -14.18 13.88
CA ILE A 122 -4.64 -15.01 14.73
C ILE A 122 -5.20 -16.20 13.94
N ARG A 123 -5.89 -15.95 12.82
CA ARG A 123 -6.55 -17.03 12.05
C ARG A 123 -5.71 -17.54 10.90
N ASN A 124 -4.74 -16.74 10.43
CA ASN A 124 -3.86 -17.07 9.31
C ASN A 124 -2.37 -16.91 9.71
N ALA A 125 -2.02 -17.33 10.92
CA ALA A 125 -0.71 -17.11 11.55
C ALA A 125 0.48 -17.57 10.67
N GLN A 126 0.31 -18.64 9.89
CA GLN A 126 1.34 -19.16 8.99
C GLN A 126 1.75 -18.15 7.88
N PHE A 127 0.84 -17.22 7.54
CA PHE A 127 0.98 -16.22 6.49
C PHE A 127 1.25 -14.81 7.02
N ALA A 128 0.98 -14.56 8.31
CA ALA A 128 1.13 -13.24 8.89
C ALA A 128 2.57 -12.72 8.76
N TRP A 129 2.69 -11.46 8.34
CA TRP A 129 3.94 -10.73 8.22
C TRP A 129 4.92 -11.35 7.23
N LYS A 130 4.38 -11.97 6.18
CA LYS A 130 5.16 -12.52 5.06
C LYS A 130 4.60 -12.01 3.75
N VAL A 131 5.47 -11.78 2.77
CA VAL A 131 5.06 -11.64 1.37
C VAL A 131 4.55 -13.00 0.90
N VAL A 132 3.23 -13.17 0.82
CA VAL A 132 2.58 -14.45 0.49
C VAL A 132 2.42 -14.64 -1.02
N GLN A 133 2.42 -13.54 -1.77
CA GLN A 133 2.33 -13.56 -3.22
C GLN A 133 2.98 -12.31 -3.80
N LYS A 134 3.58 -12.48 -4.98
CA LYS A 134 4.03 -11.39 -5.84
C LYS A 134 3.27 -11.50 -7.16
N LEU A 135 2.66 -10.40 -7.58
CA LEU A 135 2.07 -10.25 -8.91
C LEU A 135 3.04 -9.42 -9.77
N LYS A 136 2.93 -9.58 -11.08
CA LYS A 136 3.63 -8.76 -12.07
C LYS A 136 2.66 -7.74 -12.66
N GLY A 137 2.87 -6.46 -12.33
CA GLY A 137 2.14 -5.32 -12.89
C GLY A 137 2.63 -4.95 -14.30
N GLN A 138 2.26 -3.76 -14.76
CA GLN A 138 2.59 -3.28 -16.12
C GLN A 138 4.08 -2.99 -16.30
N GLY A 139 4.74 -2.51 -15.24
CA GLY A 139 6.11 -2.05 -15.26
C GLY A 139 6.45 -1.33 -13.96
N GLY A 140 7.70 -0.84 -13.84
CA GLY A 140 8.09 0.06 -12.76
C GLY A 140 7.40 1.42 -12.83
N GLY A 141 7.62 2.26 -11.83
CA GLY A 141 7.05 3.60 -11.76
C GLY A 141 5.65 3.68 -11.13
N SER A 142 5.21 2.63 -10.43
CA SER A 142 3.95 2.65 -9.69
C SER A 142 4.05 3.50 -8.43
N LEU A 143 2.97 4.21 -8.11
CA LEU A 143 2.85 5.03 -6.90
C LEU A 143 1.70 4.61 -5.99
N PHE A 144 0.63 4.04 -6.55
CA PHE A 144 -0.55 3.67 -5.77
C PHE A 144 -1.15 2.34 -6.20
N VAL A 145 -1.60 1.60 -5.20
CA VAL A 145 -2.54 0.49 -5.34
C VAL A 145 -3.86 0.84 -4.68
N LYS A 146 -4.98 0.34 -5.22
CA LYS A 146 -6.29 0.59 -4.62
C LYS A 146 -7.26 -0.58 -4.82
N SER A 147 -8.10 -0.79 -3.82
CA SER A 147 -9.28 -1.63 -3.86
C SER A 147 -10.29 -1.06 -2.85
N HIS A 148 -11.47 -1.67 -2.76
CA HIS A 148 -12.53 -1.30 -1.84
C HIS A 148 -13.25 -2.57 -1.34
N PRO A 149 -13.78 -2.62 -0.11
CA PRO A 149 -14.51 -3.80 0.38
C PRO A 149 -15.66 -4.30 -0.49
N GLN A 150 -16.28 -3.40 -1.28
CA GLN A 150 -17.36 -3.72 -2.23
C GLN A 150 -16.85 -4.02 -3.65
N SER A 151 -15.58 -3.74 -3.94
CA SER A 151 -14.97 -3.98 -5.25
C SER A 151 -14.39 -5.39 -5.32
N LYS A 152 -14.47 -6.00 -6.50
CA LYS A 152 -13.83 -7.29 -6.81
C LYS A 152 -12.44 -7.12 -7.44
N ASN A 153 -11.96 -5.89 -7.54
CA ASN A 153 -10.81 -5.52 -8.33
C ASN A 153 -9.70 -4.90 -7.48
N LEU A 154 -8.45 -5.14 -7.87
CA LEU A 154 -7.26 -4.45 -7.39
C LEU A 154 -6.68 -3.63 -8.55
N TYR A 155 -6.54 -2.33 -8.34
CA TYR A 155 -6.05 -1.36 -9.31
C TYR A 155 -4.62 -0.97 -8.98
N VAL A 156 -3.75 -0.88 -9.98
CA VAL A 156 -2.33 -0.54 -9.85
C VAL A 156 -1.96 0.45 -10.95
N ASP A 157 -1.55 1.66 -10.57
CA ASP A 157 -1.09 2.67 -11.51
C ASP A 157 0.41 2.52 -11.83
N SER A 158 0.87 3.26 -12.84
CA SER A 158 2.29 3.30 -13.24
C SER A 158 2.74 4.68 -13.73
N PRO A 159 2.38 5.78 -13.03
CA PRO A 159 2.51 7.15 -13.55
C PRO A 159 3.95 7.55 -13.87
N LEU A 160 4.96 6.96 -13.21
CA LEU A 160 6.37 7.30 -13.40
C LEU A 160 7.07 6.34 -14.37
N ASN A 161 6.34 5.43 -15.01
CA ASN A 161 6.89 4.62 -16.07
C ASN A 161 7.35 5.52 -17.24
N PRO A 162 8.49 5.21 -17.91
CA PRO A 162 8.96 5.98 -19.05
C PRO A 162 8.09 5.77 -20.30
N GLU A 163 7.45 4.61 -20.45
CA GLU A 163 6.61 4.30 -21.61
C GLU A 163 5.25 4.99 -21.50
N ALA A 164 4.90 5.80 -22.49
CA ALA A 164 3.68 6.62 -22.47
C ALA A 164 2.40 5.77 -22.36
N GLU A 165 2.35 4.61 -23.01
CA GLU A 165 1.20 3.70 -22.92
C GLU A 165 1.01 3.13 -21.51
N ILE A 166 2.11 2.82 -20.82
CA ILE A 166 2.08 2.30 -19.45
C ILE A 166 1.79 3.43 -18.45
N SER A 167 2.40 4.61 -18.62
CA SER A 167 2.15 5.75 -17.72
C SER A 167 0.73 6.29 -17.82
N SER A 168 0.06 6.06 -18.96
CA SER A 168 -1.30 6.52 -19.22
C SER A 168 -2.39 5.45 -19.02
N SER A 169 -2.05 4.30 -18.43
CA SER A 169 -2.97 3.18 -18.18
C SER A 169 -2.90 2.68 -16.74
N VAL A 170 -3.87 1.84 -16.36
CA VAL A 170 -3.96 1.21 -15.04
C VAL A 170 -4.16 -0.29 -15.18
N ALA A 171 -3.35 -1.09 -14.50
CA ALA A 171 -3.58 -2.52 -14.39
C ALA A 171 -4.70 -2.83 -13.39
N VAL A 172 -5.60 -3.73 -13.78
CA VAL A 172 -6.71 -4.18 -12.96
C VAL A 172 -6.71 -5.69 -12.84
N PHE A 173 -6.46 -6.18 -11.64
CA PHE A 173 -6.55 -7.60 -11.31
C PHE A 173 -7.92 -7.91 -10.72
N SER A 174 -8.50 -9.04 -11.14
CA SER A 174 -9.64 -9.64 -10.46
C SER A 174 -9.14 -10.37 -9.20
N ILE A 175 -9.70 -10.03 -8.04
CA ILE A 175 -9.28 -10.62 -6.75
C ILE A 175 -9.56 -12.12 -6.72
N ALA A 176 -10.65 -12.56 -7.34
CA ALA A 176 -11.02 -13.97 -7.42
C ALA A 176 -9.99 -14.79 -8.22
N ASP A 177 -9.30 -14.17 -9.18
CA ASP A 177 -8.35 -14.84 -10.07
C ASP A 177 -6.92 -14.86 -9.52
N LEU A 178 -6.68 -14.30 -8.34
CA LEU A 178 -5.35 -14.28 -7.72
C LEU A 178 -4.85 -15.67 -7.29
N THR A 179 -5.72 -16.67 -7.25
CA THR A 179 -5.32 -18.07 -6.98
C THR A 179 -4.79 -18.81 -8.21
N GLN A 180 -4.92 -18.24 -9.40
CA GLN A 180 -4.35 -18.81 -10.61
C GLN A 180 -2.82 -18.77 -10.57
N ASP A 181 -2.15 -19.69 -11.27
CA ASP A 181 -0.67 -19.77 -11.27
C ASP A 181 0.00 -18.47 -11.74
N LYS A 182 -0.63 -17.79 -12.70
CA LYS A 182 -0.19 -16.49 -13.25
C LYS A 182 -1.39 -15.57 -13.41
N PRO A 183 -1.82 -14.88 -12.33
CA PRO A 183 -2.94 -13.96 -12.40
C PRO A 183 -2.66 -12.87 -13.44
N LYS A 184 -3.61 -12.69 -14.36
CA LYS A 184 -3.52 -11.65 -15.40
C LYS A 184 -4.26 -10.40 -14.95
N TYR A 185 -3.79 -9.25 -15.40
CA TYR A 185 -4.52 -8.00 -15.29
C TYR A 185 -5.15 -7.61 -16.63
N LYS A 186 -6.18 -6.76 -16.57
CA LYS A 186 -6.65 -5.97 -17.70
C LYS A 186 -6.05 -4.58 -17.61
N ALA A 187 -5.46 -4.07 -18.69
CA ALA A 187 -5.03 -2.67 -18.77
C ALA A 187 -6.23 -1.80 -19.15
N LEU A 188 -6.54 -0.79 -18.34
CA LEU A 188 -7.54 0.23 -18.67
C LEU A 188 -6.82 1.45 -19.26
N PRO A 189 -7.18 1.89 -20.48
CA PRO A 189 -6.53 3.02 -21.15
C PRO A 189 -7.11 4.35 -20.65
N ILE A 190 -6.95 4.63 -19.36
CA ILE A 190 -7.55 5.79 -18.68
C ILE A 190 -7.17 7.11 -19.37
N GLY A 191 -5.91 7.28 -19.76
CA GLY A 191 -5.45 8.46 -20.49
C GLY A 191 -6.14 8.63 -21.84
N GLN A 192 -6.43 7.53 -22.54
CA GLN A 192 -7.19 7.56 -23.80
C GLN A 192 -8.64 7.96 -23.56
N TRP A 193 -9.28 7.40 -22.53
CA TRP A 193 -10.67 7.73 -22.16
C TRP A 193 -10.86 9.19 -21.77
N ALA A 194 -9.82 9.84 -21.24
CA ALA A 194 -9.85 11.28 -20.91
C ALA A 194 -9.92 12.20 -22.15
N GLY A 195 -9.62 11.71 -23.36
CA GLY A 195 -9.69 12.50 -24.59
C GLY A 195 -8.63 13.59 -24.74
N ILE A 196 -7.64 13.67 -23.84
CA ILE A 196 -6.53 14.62 -23.91
C ILE A 196 -5.56 14.16 -25.01
N SER A 197 -5.33 15.01 -26.02
CA SER A 197 -4.49 14.72 -27.19
C SER A 197 -3.07 15.30 -27.12
N GLU A 198 -2.84 16.30 -26.27
CA GLU A 198 -1.55 16.97 -26.12
C GLU A 198 -0.75 16.42 -24.94
N GLY A 199 0.59 16.39 -25.08
CA GLY A 199 1.50 15.98 -24.01
C GLY A 199 1.52 14.48 -23.70
N GLN A 200 2.41 14.08 -22.78
CA GLN A 200 2.45 12.72 -22.24
C GLN A 200 1.57 12.64 -21.00
N ARG A 201 0.45 11.93 -21.13
CA ARG A 201 -0.49 11.68 -20.02
C ARG A 201 0.11 10.74 -18.99
N ARG A 202 -0.03 11.09 -17.71
CA ARG A 202 0.31 10.24 -16.57
C ARG A 202 -0.93 10.05 -15.71
N VAL A 203 -1.30 8.79 -15.50
CA VAL A 203 -2.48 8.42 -14.72
C VAL A 203 -2.04 8.04 -13.33
N VAL A 204 -2.57 8.73 -12.33
CA VAL A 204 -2.13 8.59 -10.94
C VAL A 204 -3.31 8.51 -9.99
N GLN A 205 -3.13 7.67 -8.97
CA GLN A 205 -3.97 7.54 -7.79
C GLN A 205 -5.44 7.22 -8.10
N GLY A 206 -5.78 5.94 -8.02
CA GLY A 206 -7.17 5.52 -7.93
C GLY A 206 -7.77 5.85 -6.56
N GLU A 207 -8.95 6.46 -6.49
CA GLU A 207 -9.72 6.65 -5.24
C GLU A 207 -11.20 6.31 -5.46
N PHE A 208 -11.78 5.55 -4.54
CA PHE A 208 -13.18 5.14 -4.64
C PHE A 208 -14.12 6.21 -4.09
N ASN A 209 -15.34 6.25 -4.64
CA ASN A 209 -16.46 6.94 -3.99
C ASN A 209 -16.89 6.19 -2.70
N LYS A 210 -17.86 6.75 -1.97
CA LYS A 210 -18.32 6.19 -0.68
C LYS A 210 -18.93 4.79 -0.80
N SER A 211 -19.66 4.51 -1.87
CA SER A 211 -20.30 3.20 -2.13
C SER A 211 -19.28 2.16 -2.59
N GLY A 212 -18.18 2.59 -3.20
CA GLY A 212 -17.14 1.72 -3.73
C GLY A 212 -17.48 1.05 -5.05
N ASP A 213 -18.48 1.58 -5.76
CA ASP A 213 -18.89 1.14 -7.10
C ASP A 213 -18.23 1.98 -8.22
N GLU A 214 -17.67 3.14 -7.89
CA GLU A 214 -16.89 3.95 -8.82
C GLU A 214 -15.49 4.22 -8.26
N ILE A 215 -14.51 4.21 -9.15
CA ILE A 215 -13.12 4.59 -8.86
C ILE A 215 -12.69 5.70 -9.83
N TRP A 216 -12.07 6.72 -9.27
CA TRP A 216 -11.65 7.94 -9.95
C TRP A 216 -10.14 7.93 -10.09
N PHE A 217 -9.63 8.46 -11.20
CA PHE A 217 -8.20 8.61 -11.48
C PHE A 217 -7.92 10.01 -11.98
N SER A 218 -6.76 10.55 -11.61
CA SER A 218 -6.28 11.82 -12.17
C SER A 218 -5.47 11.54 -13.44
N VAL A 219 -5.69 12.35 -14.48
CA VAL A 219 -4.90 12.36 -15.72
C VAL A 219 -4.27 13.75 -15.84
N TRP A 220 -2.93 13.81 -15.86
CA TRP A 220 -2.17 15.05 -16.00
C TRP A 220 -1.08 14.92 -17.06
#